data_AF-A0A976L7C5-F1
#
_entry.id   AF-A0A976L7C5-F1
#
_cell.length_a   1.000
_cell.length_b   1.000
_cell.length_c   1.000
_cell.angle_alpha   90.00
_cell.angle_beta   90.00
_cell.angle_gamma   90.00
#
_symmetry.space_group_name_H-M   'P 1'
#
loop_
_entity.id
_entity.type
_entity.pdbx_description
1 polymer ?
#
loop_
_entity_poly.entity_id
_entity_poly.type
_entity_poly.pdbx_seq_one_letter_code
_entity_poly.pdbx_strand_id
1 'polypeptide(L)'
;MFNSGKLIIGIFLFVAVVLAAIIFLKNKQESNGVQYNSICFSGRCFNADIASSFIARIKGLMFREFLADDAGMFFVFSNEDKYAFWMKSTLIPLDMIWISKNKE
;
A
#
# COMPACT_ATOMS: atom_id res chain seq x y z
N MET A 1 42.74 -23.94 -34.57
CA MET A 1 41.43 -24.39 -35.10
C MET A 1 40.37 -24.02 -34.06
N PHE A 2 39.81 -22.81 -34.14
CA PHE A 2 38.81 -22.33 -33.19
C PHE A 2 37.48 -23.01 -33.53
N ASN A 3 36.96 -23.85 -32.64
CA ASN A 3 35.78 -24.65 -32.90
C ASN A 3 34.54 -23.75 -32.82
N SER A 4 34.04 -23.32 -33.97
CA SER A 4 32.93 -22.36 -34.14
C SER A 4 31.66 -22.75 -33.36
N GLY A 5 31.44 -24.05 -33.11
CA GLY A 5 30.34 -24.53 -32.26
C GLY A 5 30.44 -24.10 -30.79
N LYS A 6 31.65 -24.00 -30.21
CA LYS A 6 31.81 -23.57 -28.80
C LYS A 6 31.53 -22.07 -28.62
N LEU A 7 31.79 -21.26 -29.65
CA LEU A 7 31.57 -19.82 -29.63
C LEU A 7 30.07 -19.48 -29.67
N ILE A 8 29.30 -20.21 -30.50
CA ILE A 8 27.84 -20.03 -30.61
C ILE A 8 27.13 -20.40 -29.30
N ILE A 9 27.54 -21.50 -28.66
CA ILE A 9 26.99 -21.93 -27.36
C ILE A 9 27.29 -20.87 -26.28
N GLY A 10 28.50 -20.31 -26.28
CA GLY A 10 28.88 -19.25 -25.34
C GLY A 10 28.04 -17.97 -25.52
N ILE A 11 27.78 -17.56 -26.76
CA ILE A 11 26.92 -16.40 -27.06
C ILE A 11 25.48 -16.67 -26.61
N PHE A 12 24.93 -17.86 -26.89
CA PHE A 12 23.58 -18.20 -26.49
C PHE A 12 23.42 -18.23 -24.96
N LEU A 13 24.40 -18.79 -24.22
CA LEU A 13 24.41 -18.77 -22.76
C LEU A 13 24.51 -17.34 -22.21
N PHE A 14 25.35 -16.50 -22.80
CA PHE A 14 25.47 -15.10 -22.39
C PHE A 14 24.16 -14.34 -22.61
N VAL A 15 23.52 -14.52 -23.78
CA VAL A 15 22.21 -13.93 -24.09
C VAL A 15 21.14 -14.42 -23.12
N ALA A 16 21.11 -15.72 -22.81
CA ALA A 16 20.15 -16.28 -21.84
C ALA A 16 20.34 -15.71 -20.43
N VAL A 17 21.59 -15.54 -19.98
CA VAL A 17 21.91 -14.93 -18.68
C VAL A 17 21.51 -13.45 -18.64
N VAL A 18 21.77 -12.70 -19.71
CA VAL A 18 21.36 -11.29 -19.83
C VAL A 18 19.84 -11.16 -19.83
N LEU A 19 19.12 -12.03 -20.56
CA LEU A 19 17.66 -12.06 -20.56
C LEU A 19 17.09 -12.40 -19.18
N ALA A 20 17.66 -13.39 -18.48
CA ALA A 20 17.25 -13.75 -17.12
C ALA A 20 17.49 -12.60 -16.13
N ALA A 21 18.62 -11.89 -16.24
CA ALA A 21 18.92 -10.71 -15.42
C ALA A 21 17.93 -9.56 -15.69
N ILE A 22 17.58 -9.30 -16.95
CA ILE A 22 16.58 -8.28 -17.32
C ILE A 22 15.20 -8.64 -16.75
N ILE A 23 14.80 -9.93 -16.80
CA ILE A 23 13.54 -10.40 -16.21
C ILE A 23 13.56 -10.21 -14.68
N PHE A 24 14.67 -10.55 -14.02
CA PHE A 24 14.82 -10.41 -12.57
C PHE A 24 14.76 -8.94 -12.11
N LEU A 25 15.36 -8.03 -12.89
CA LEU A 25 15.33 -6.59 -12.58
C LEU A 25 13.93 -5.99 -12.71
N LYS A 26 13.09 -6.49 -13.64
CA LYS A 26 11.68 -6.06 -13.73
C LYS A 26 10.84 -6.52 -12.53
N ASN A 27 11.11 -7.71 -11.98
CA ASN A 27 10.39 -8.26 -10.83
C ASN A 27 10.63 -7.53 -9.50
N LYS A 28 11.54 -6.54 -9.46
CA LYS A 28 11.80 -5.77 -8.24
C LYS A 28 10.82 -4.61 -8.03
N GLN A 29 10.02 -4.25 -9.03
CA GLN A 29 8.99 -3.22 -8.93
C GLN A 29 7.60 -3.84 -8.77
N GLU A 30 7.39 -4.46 -7.62
CA GLU A 30 6.08 -4.43 -6.97
C GLU A 30 6.24 -3.54 -5.74
N SER A 31 6.48 -2.26 -6.02
CA SER A 31 6.23 -1.22 -5.03
C SER A 31 4.74 -1.33 -4.73
N ASN A 32 4.41 -1.80 -3.53
CA ASN A 32 3.10 -1.60 -2.92
C ASN A 32 2.88 -0.09 -2.82
N GLY A 33 2.54 0.54 -3.94
CA GLY A 33 1.99 1.88 -3.96
C GLY A 33 0.80 1.81 -3.04
N VAL A 34 0.82 2.63 -1.99
CA VAL A 34 -0.30 2.72 -1.06
C VAL A 34 -1.55 2.94 -1.91
N GLN A 35 -2.42 1.94 -1.95
CA GLN A 35 -3.64 1.98 -2.74
C GLN A 35 -4.59 2.91 -1.99
N TYR A 36 -4.43 4.21 -2.22
CA TYR A 36 -5.32 5.21 -1.67
C TYR A 36 -6.69 5.02 -2.32
N ASN A 37 -7.67 4.65 -1.50
CA ASN A 37 -9.06 4.69 -1.94
C ASN A 37 -9.56 6.11 -1.70
N SER A 38 -9.96 6.80 -2.76
CA SER A 38 -10.62 8.10 -2.63
C SER A 38 -12.01 7.88 -2.05
N ILE A 39 -12.24 8.38 -0.84
CA ILE A 39 -13.51 8.34 -0.15
C ILE A 39 -14.16 9.71 -0.25
N CYS A 40 -15.35 9.76 -0.83
CA CYS A 40 -16.08 11.01 -1.00
C CYS A 40 -17.25 11.11 -0.02
N PHE A 41 -17.33 12.22 0.71
CA PHE A 41 -18.40 12.55 1.65
C PHE A 41 -18.83 14.00 1.46
N SER A 42 -20.14 14.24 1.31
CA SER A 42 -20.74 15.56 1.09
C SER A 42 -20.06 16.40 -0.01
N GLY A 43 -19.68 15.76 -1.12
CA GLY A 43 -19.06 16.43 -2.27
C GLY A 43 -17.56 16.73 -2.13
N ARG A 44 -16.93 16.35 -1.01
CA ARG A 44 -15.47 16.41 -0.83
C ARG A 44 -14.89 15.00 -0.85
N CYS A 45 -13.72 14.83 -1.44
CA CYS A 45 -13.04 13.54 -1.51
C CYS A 45 -11.72 13.60 -0.74
N PHE A 46 -11.40 12.50 -0.06
CA PHE A 46 -10.21 12.33 0.75
C PHE A 46 -9.49 11.05 0.35
N ASN A 47 -8.17 11.07 0.36
CA ASN A 47 -7.31 9.92 0.13
C ASN A 47 -7.18 9.14 1.44
N ALA A 48 -7.87 8.00 1.56
CA ALA A 48 -7.91 7.26 2.82
C ALA A 48 -7.33 5.85 2.70
N ASP A 49 -6.49 5.49 3.66
CA ASP A 49 -6.06 4.11 3.87
C ASP A 49 -7.21 3.30 4.48
N ILE A 50 -7.48 2.08 3.99
CA ILE A 50 -8.56 1.25 4.51
C ILE A 50 -8.06 0.35 5.64
N ALA A 51 -8.61 0.54 6.85
CA ALA A 51 -8.35 -0.29 8.01
C ALA A 51 -9.54 -1.23 8.28
N SER A 52 -9.64 -2.32 7.53
CA SER A 52 -10.71 -3.33 7.67
C SER A 52 -10.33 -4.51 8.57
N SER A 53 -9.04 -4.83 8.67
CA SER A 53 -8.56 -5.92 9.51
C SER A 53 -8.33 -5.47 10.96
N PHE A 54 -8.44 -6.41 11.91
CA PHE A 54 -8.16 -6.12 13.33
C PHE A 54 -6.78 -5.50 13.54
N ILE A 55 -5.75 -6.04 12.88
CA ILE A 55 -4.38 -5.54 12.98
C ILE A 55 -4.24 -4.13 12.39
N ALA A 56 -4.85 -3.87 11.24
CA ALA A 56 -4.82 -2.54 10.63
C ALA A 56 -5.51 -1.49 11.52
N ARG A 57 -6.65 -1.85 12.13
CA ARG A 57 -7.39 -0.96 13.05
C ARG A 57 -6.60 -0.64 14.32
N ILE A 58 -5.93 -1.63 14.92
CA ILE A 58 -5.07 -1.40 16.09
C ILE A 58 -3.91 -0.48 15.75
N LYS A 59 -3.24 -0.73 14.60
CA LYS A 59 -2.11 0.08 14.15
C LYS A 59 -2.53 1.52 13.88
N GLY A 60 -3.68 1.73 13.25
CA GLY A 60 -4.17 3.06 12.91
C GLY A 60 -3.10 3.91 12.21
N LEU A 61 -2.99 5.17 12.64
CA LEU A 61 -1.98 6.13 12.17
C LEU A 61 -0.78 6.25 13.13
N MET A 62 -0.50 5.21 13.93
CA MET A 62 0.64 5.20 14.85
C MET A 62 1.95 5.52 14.12
N PHE A 63 2.81 6.28 14.80
CA PHE A 63 4.16 6.65 14.36
C PHE A 63 4.24 7.46 13.07
N ARG A 64 3.11 7.98 12.55
CA ARG A 64 3.15 8.96 11.46
C ARG A 64 3.48 10.33 12.00
N GLU A 65 4.51 10.94 11.44
CA GLU A 65 4.91 12.32 11.73
C GLU A 65 4.13 13.35 10.91
N PHE A 66 3.52 12.92 9.80
CA PHE A 66 2.80 13.78 8.87
C PHE A 66 1.61 13.04 8.24
N LEU A 67 0.57 13.79 7.94
CA LEU A 67 -0.60 13.40 7.16
C LEU A 67 -1.02 14.62 6.33
N ALA A 68 -1.26 14.42 5.04
CA ALA A 68 -1.73 15.51 4.17
C ALA A 68 -3.15 15.94 4.54
N ASP A 69 -3.51 17.19 4.25
CA ASP A 69 -4.81 17.78 4.63
C ASP A 69 -6.02 17.05 3.99
N ASP A 70 -5.81 16.42 2.84
CA ASP A 70 -6.81 15.63 2.11
C ASP A 70 -6.63 14.12 2.35
N ALA A 71 -5.82 13.71 3.32
CA ALA A 71 -5.52 12.31 3.61
C ALA A 71 -6.06 11.83 4.97
N GLY A 72 -6.33 10.54 5.07
CA GLY A 72 -6.84 9.94 6.30
C GLY A 72 -6.76 8.43 6.34
N MET A 73 -7.48 7.85 7.30
CA MET A 73 -7.68 6.41 7.41
C MET A 73 -9.15 6.12 7.67
N PHE A 74 -9.71 5.18 6.91
CA PHE A 74 -11.10 4.76 7.03
C PHE A 74 -11.19 3.40 7.71
N PHE A 75 -11.71 3.42 8.93
CA PHE A 75 -11.86 2.24 9.77
C PHE A 75 -13.20 1.56 9.47
N VAL A 76 -13.15 0.33 8.95
CA VAL A 76 -14.35 -0.43 8.59
C VAL A 76 -14.63 -1.47 9.68
N PHE A 77 -15.87 -1.50 10.15
CA PHE A 77 -16.35 -2.45 11.14
C PHE A 77 -17.45 -3.33 10.57
N SER A 78 -17.46 -4.60 10.96
CA SER A 78 -18.43 -5.58 10.47
C SER A 78 -19.82 -5.38 11.06
N ASN A 79 -19.89 -4.83 12.27
CA ASN A 79 -21.13 -4.57 12.99
C ASN A 79 -21.22 -3.08 13.32
N GLU A 80 -22.44 -2.58 13.47
CA GLU A 80 -22.70 -1.23 13.96
C GLU A 80 -22.63 -1.25 15.49
N ASP A 81 -21.72 -0.47 16.06
CA ASP A 81 -21.49 -0.40 17.51
C ASP A 81 -20.75 0.89 17.87
N LYS A 82 -20.65 1.17 19.17
CA LYS A 82 -19.81 2.23 19.72
C LYS A 82 -18.39 1.70 19.91
N TYR A 83 -17.51 2.03 18.98
CA TYR A 83 -16.10 1.69 19.10
C TYR A 83 -15.34 2.75 19.90
N ALA A 84 -14.35 2.30 20.68
CA ALA A 84 -13.42 3.19 21.35
C ALA A 84 -12.14 3.29 20.53
N PHE A 85 -11.64 4.52 20.38
CA PHE A 85 -10.34 4.78 19.80
C PHE A 85 -9.40 5.33 20.85
N TRP A 86 -8.12 5.03 20.67
CA TRP A 86 -7.03 5.57 21.46
C TRP A 86 -6.05 6.31 20.55
N MET A 87 -5.27 7.20 21.13
CA MET A 87 -4.24 7.95 20.40
C MET A 87 -2.84 7.49 20.78
N LYS A 88 -2.70 6.25 21.27
CA LYS A 88 -1.40 5.69 21.70
C LYS A 88 -0.43 5.77 20.54
N SER A 89 0.73 6.40 20.75
CA SER A 89 1.79 6.57 19.75
C SER A 89 1.36 7.27 18.45
N THR A 90 0.28 8.03 18.46
CA THR A 90 -0.09 8.90 17.32
C THR A 90 0.55 10.27 17.55
N LEU A 91 1.47 10.66 16.66
CA LEU A 91 2.30 11.85 16.84
C LEU A 91 1.61 13.14 16.35
N ILE A 92 0.56 12.98 15.55
CA ILE A 92 -0.24 14.05 14.98
C ILE A 92 -1.62 14.12 15.67
N PRO A 93 -2.17 15.33 15.93
CA PRO A 93 -3.54 15.45 16.38
C PRO A 93 -4.50 15.03 15.26
N LEU A 94 -5.59 14.35 15.61
CA LEU A 94 -6.57 13.83 14.65
C LEU A 94 -7.98 14.14 15.11
N ASP A 95 -8.83 14.47 14.14
CA ASP A 95 -10.28 14.46 14.29
C ASP A 95 -10.84 13.10 13.88
N MET A 96 -11.90 12.66 14.57
CA MET A 96 -12.61 11.43 14.24
C MET A 96 -14.05 11.74 13.87
N ILE A 97 -14.45 11.26 12.69
CA ILE A 97 -15.82 11.34 12.19
C ILE A 97 -16.40 9.92 12.21
N TRP A 98 -17.51 9.75 12.93
CA TRP A 98 -18.26 8.51 12.98
C TRP A 98 -19.29 8.49 11.88
N ILE A 99 -19.34 7.41 11.12
CA ILE A 99 -20.29 7.23 10.02
C ILE A 99 -21.14 6.01 10.33
N SER A 100 -22.45 6.20 10.40
CA SER A 100 -23.40 5.10 10.64
C SER A 100 -23.57 4.21 9.40
N LYS A 101 -24.27 3.08 9.54
CA LYS A 101 -24.64 2.25 8.39
C LYS A 101 -25.44 3.01 7.33
N ASN A 102 -26.20 4.03 7.75
CA ASN A 102 -27.02 4.88 6.88
C ASN A 102 -26.21 5.97 6.16
N LYS A 103 -24.89 6.05 6.40
CA LYS A 103 -23.98 7.07 5.84
C LYS A 103 -24.29 8.50 6.32
N GLU A 104 -24.85 8.59 7.52
CA GLU A 104 -25.02 9.83 8.29
C GLU A 104 -23.78 10.09 9.15
#